data_AF-A0A9P0VWW5-F1
#
_entry.id   AF-A0A9P0VWW5-F1
#
_cell.length_a   1.000
_cell.length_b   1.000
_cell.length_c   1.000
_cell.angle_alpha   90.00
_cell.angle_beta   90.00
_cell.angle_gamma   90.00
#
_symmetry.space_group_name_H-M   'P 1'
#
loop_
_entity.id
_entity.type
_entity.pdbx_description
1 polymer ?
#
loop_
_entity_poly.entity_id
_entity_poly.type
_entity_poly.pdbx_seq_one_letter_code
_entity_poly.pdbx_strand_id
1 'polypeptide(L)'
;MRINSVNASTQRVVNQLSALSASKKQPKLLNLCKEDLIKHKTITNAWNVYQRKVNEKRHIQLNAQYKSIHEAMEDLKQTSPQLYALANKPEKKKKFPLDMRMPTDYPPTKPWVYNYEPSQKRK
;
A
#
# COMPACT_ATOMS: atom_id res chain seq x y z
N MET A 1 -7.48 -38.17 33.04
CA MET A 1 -6.11 -37.61 33.11
C MET A 1 -5.48 -37.66 31.73
N ARG A 2 -5.17 -36.53 31.09
CA ARG A 2 -4.43 -36.53 29.80
C ARG A 2 -2.94 -36.64 30.11
N ILE A 3 -2.36 -37.78 29.76
CA ILE A 3 -0.93 -38.09 29.95
C ILE A 3 -0.15 -37.35 28.86
N ASN A 4 0.66 -36.35 29.24
CA ASN A 4 1.57 -35.66 28.32
C ASN A 4 2.87 -36.49 28.21
N SER A 5 2.95 -37.37 27.22
CA SER A 5 4.14 -38.20 26.94
C SER A 5 5.12 -37.54 25.95
N VAL A 6 5.00 -36.23 25.71
CA VAL A 6 5.77 -35.52 24.66
C VAL A 6 6.85 -34.61 25.23
N ASN A 7 7.99 -34.55 24.54
CA ASN A 7 9.13 -33.69 24.89
C ASN A 7 8.72 -32.19 24.90
N ALA A 8 9.33 -31.39 25.78
CA ALA A 8 9.04 -29.96 25.92
C ALA A 8 9.26 -29.14 24.63
N SER A 9 10.24 -29.51 23.81
CA SER A 9 10.46 -28.91 22.48
C SER A 9 9.28 -29.19 21.53
N THR A 10 8.82 -30.43 21.50
CA THR A 10 7.64 -30.85 20.73
C THR A 10 6.37 -30.17 21.23
N GLN A 11 6.20 -30.03 22.55
CA GLN A 11 5.07 -29.31 23.15
C GLN A 11 5.03 -27.83 22.71
N ARG A 12 6.18 -27.14 22.59
CA ARG A 12 6.24 -25.77 22.07
C ARG A 12 5.79 -25.68 20.61
N VAL A 13 6.22 -26.62 19.77
CA VAL A 13 5.78 -26.68 18.37
C VAL A 13 4.28 -26.97 18.29
N VAL A 14 3.76 -27.90 19.10
CA VAL A 14 2.31 -28.16 19.19
C VAL A 14 1.55 -26.92 19.65
N ASN A 15 2.10 -26.12 20.56
CA ASN A 15 1.48 -24.86 20.99
C ASN A 15 1.52 -23.79 19.89
N GLN A 16 2.60 -23.69 19.13
CA GLN A 16 2.69 -22.80 17.96
C GLN A 16 1.69 -23.20 16.87
N LEU A 17 1.62 -24.50 16.55
CA LEU A 17 0.64 -25.05 15.61
C LEU A 17 -0.79 -24.87 16.12
N SER A 18 -1.01 -25.04 17.43
CA SER A 18 -2.29 -24.74 18.06
C SER A 18 -2.62 -23.26 17.92
N ALA A 19 -1.70 -22.34 18.18
CA ALA A 19 -1.92 -20.90 18.06
C ALA A 19 -2.37 -20.48 16.65
N LEU A 20 -1.77 -21.08 15.61
CA LEU A 20 -2.17 -20.88 14.22
C LEU A 20 -3.45 -21.62 13.85
N SER A 21 -3.76 -22.73 14.54
CA SER A 21 -4.97 -23.52 14.30
C SER A 21 -6.23 -22.79 14.76
N ALA A 22 -7.19 -22.69 13.84
CA ALA A 22 -8.56 -22.27 14.11
C ALA A 22 -9.32 -23.16 15.12
N SER A 23 -8.79 -24.36 15.41
CA SER A 23 -9.45 -25.34 16.27
C SER A 23 -9.74 -24.77 17.66
N LYS A 24 -11.04 -24.72 17.99
CA LYS A 24 -11.61 -24.19 19.25
C LYS A 24 -11.33 -22.72 19.54
N LYS A 25 -10.76 -21.97 18.59
CA LYS A 25 -10.46 -20.53 18.72
C LYS A 25 -11.39 -19.65 17.90
N GLN A 26 -12.04 -20.20 16.88
CA GLN A 26 -13.05 -19.47 16.11
C GLN A 26 -14.35 -19.35 16.90
N PRO A 27 -14.94 -18.14 17.00
CA PRO A 27 -16.26 -17.96 17.59
C PRO A 27 -17.34 -18.59 16.69
N LYS A 28 -18.56 -18.69 17.21
CA LYS A 28 -19.73 -19.01 16.37
C LYS A 28 -19.92 -17.92 15.32
N LEU A 29 -20.48 -18.30 14.18
CA LEU A 29 -20.80 -17.37 13.10
C LEU A 29 -21.77 -16.29 13.61
N LEU A 30 -21.59 -15.07 13.11
CA LEU A 30 -22.47 -13.96 13.42
C LEU A 30 -23.83 -14.17 12.75
N ASN A 31 -24.88 -14.31 13.55
CA ASN A 31 -26.25 -14.38 13.07
C ASN A 31 -26.86 -12.98 13.06
N LEU A 32 -27.28 -12.52 11.88
CA LEU A 32 -27.91 -11.21 11.68
C LEU A 32 -29.42 -11.37 11.47
N CYS A 33 -30.21 -10.42 11.97
CA CYS A 33 -31.60 -10.29 11.58
C CYS A 33 -31.70 -9.94 10.09
N LYS A 34 -32.85 -10.20 9.45
CA LYS A 34 -33.09 -9.85 8.04
C LYS A 34 -32.87 -8.35 7.77
N GLU A 35 -33.34 -7.50 8.69
CA GLU A 35 -33.15 -6.04 8.58
C GLU A 35 -31.67 -5.65 8.65
N ASP A 36 -30.92 -6.21 9.60
CA ASP A 36 -29.49 -5.90 9.76
C ASP A 36 -28.66 -6.44 8.60
N LEU A 37 -29.05 -7.58 8.02
CA LEU A 37 -28.44 -8.09 6.79
C LEU A 37 -28.66 -7.12 5.62
N ILE A 38 -29.84 -6.52 5.51
CA ILE A 38 -30.12 -5.49 4.50
C ILE A 38 -29.25 -4.26 4.78
N LYS A 39 -29.18 -3.76 6.02
CA LYS A 39 -28.31 -2.63 6.41
C LYS A 39 -26.84 -2.90 6.09
N HIS A 40 -26.35 -4.10 6.40
CA HIS A 40 -24.98 -4.50 6.09
C HIS A 40 -24.72 -4.45 4.58
N LYS A 41 -25.65 -4.99 3.77
CA LYS A 41 -25.54 -4.98 2.30
C LYS A 41 -25.58 -3.55 1.75
N THR A 42 -26.44 -2.68 2.26
CA THR A 42 -26.52 -1.29 1.80
C THR A 42 -25.26 -0.51 2.14
N ILE A 43 -24.72 -0.64 3.35
CA ILE A 43 -23.44 -0.03 3.75
C ILE A 43 -22.30 -0.51 2.84
N THR A 44 -22.22 -1.83 2.63
CA THR A 44 -21.17 -2.43 1.78
C THR A 44 -21.28 -1.92 0.34
N ASN A 45 -22.49 -1.86 -0.21
CA ASN A 45 -22.72 -1.36 -1.57
C ASN A 45 -22.38 0.13 -1.68
N ALA A 46 -22.76 0.95 -0.70
CA ALA A 46 -22.40 2.37 -0.66
C ALA A 46 -20.88 2.57 -0.61
N TRP A 47 -20.17 1.77 0.19
CA TRP A 47 -18.71 1.78 0.25
C TRP A 47 -18.09 1.39 -1.10
N ASN A 48 -18.59 0.35 -1.76
CA ASN A 48 -18.09 -0.07 -3.07
C ASN A 48 -18.29 1.02 -4.13
N VAL A 49 -19.45 1.70 -4.13
CA VAL A 49 -19.71 2.85 -5.00
C VAL A 49 -18.75 3.99 -4.71
N TYR A 50 -18.50 4.30 -3.43
CA TYR A 50 -17.51 5.31 -3.04
C TYR A 50 -16.10 4.97 -3.53
N GLN A 51 -15.64 3.74 -3.30
CA GLN A 51 -14.32 3.28 -3.75
C GLN A 51 -14.17 3.34 -5.28
N ARG A 52 -15.23 3.00 -6.03
CA ARG A 52 -15.25 3.17 -7.49
C ARG A 52 -15.02 4.62 -7.89
N LYS A 53 -15.72 5.56 -7.26
CA LYS A 53 -15.55 7.01 -7.53
C LYS A 53 -14.15 7.50 -7.19
N VAL A 54 -13.57 7.05 -6.06
CA VAL A 54 -12.19 7.41 -5.67
C VAL A 54 -11.18 6.90 -6.69
N ASN A 55 -11.33 5.65 -7.13
CA ASN A 55 -10.46 5.07 -8.16
C ASN A 55 -10.60 5.79 -9.50
N GLU A 56 -11.83 6.06 -9.93
CA GLU A 56 -12.11 6.80 -11.16
C GLU A 56 -11.46 8.20 -11.14
N LYS A 57 -11.59 8.94 -10.03
CA LYS A 57 -10.92 10.24 -9.86
C LYS A 57 -9.40 10.12 -9.99
N ARG A 58 -8.80 9.09 -9.37
CA ARG A 58 -7.36 8.82 -9.48
C ARG A 58 -6.96 8.50 -10.93
N HIS A 59 -7.74 7.69 -11.63
CA HIS A 59 -7.49 7.34 -13.04
C HIS A 59 -7.61 8.55 -13.97
N ILE A 60 -8.62 9.40 -13.78
CA ILE A 60 -8.78 10.64 -14.55
C ILE A 60 -7.55 11.53 -14.35
N GLN A 61 -7.09 11.70 -13.11
CA GLN A 61 -5.90 12.49 -12.81
C GLN A 61 -4.63 11.90 -13.45
N LEU A 62 -4.41 10.59 -13.36
CA LEU A 62 -3.27 9.91 -13.99
C LEU A 62 -3.30 10.05 -15.52
N ASN A 63 -4.49 9.95 -16.13
CA ASN A 63 -4.67 10.14 -17.57
C ASN A 63 -4.36 11.59 -17.98
N ALA A 64 -4.80 12.58 -17.21
CA ALA A 64 -4.48 13.99 -17.47
C ALA A 64 -2.98 14.26 -17.35
N GLN A 65 -2.31 13.69 -16.33
CA GLN A 65 -0.85 13.77 -16.19
C GLN A 65 -0.13 13.14 -17.38
N TYR A 66 -0.57 11.96 -17.83
CA TYR A 66 -0.02 11.30 -19.00
C TYR A 66 -0.16 12.15 -20.27
N LYS A 67 -1.35 12.68 -20.55
CA LYS A 67 -1.60 13.55 -21.71
C LYS A 67 -0.71 14.78 -21.70
N SER A 68 -0.62 15.45 -20.55
CA SER A 68 0.24 16.62 -20.39
C SER A 68 1.73 16.29 -20.62
N ILE A 69 2.22 15.17 -20.09
CA ILE A 69 3.60 14.71 -20.33
C ILE A 69 3.83 14.40 -21.81
N HIS A 70 2.86 13.75 -22.46
CA HIS A 70 2.96 13.38 -23.87
C HIS A 70 3.01 14.61 -24.78
N GLU A 71 2.09 15.56 -24.57
CA GLU A 71 2.05 16.84 -25.31
C GLU A 71 3.38 17.60 -25.16
N ALA A 72 3.87 17.77 -23.92
CA ALA A 72 5.14 18.44 -23.66
C ALA A 72 6.34 17.73 -24.34
N MET A 73 6.33 16.40 -24.41
CA MET A 73 7.39 15.65 -25.09
C MET A 73 7.33 15.77 -26.61
N GLU A 74 6.14 15.86 -27.21
CA GLU A 74 6.00 16.08 -28.65
C GLU A 74 6.44 17.50 -29.03
N ASP A 75 6.10 18.51 -28.22
CA ASP A 75 6.58 19.88 -28.40
C ASP A 75 8.12 19.95 -28.28
N LEU A 76 8.70 19.24 -27.30
CA LEU A 76 10.15 19.17 -27.11
C LEU A 76 10.85 18.52 -28.32
N LYS A 77 10.22 17.50 -28.91
CA LYS A 77 10.74 16.81 -30.10
C LYS A 77 10.77 17.71 -31.32
N GLN A 78 9.76 18.56 -31.49
CA GLN A 78 9.69 19.54 -32.58
C GLN A 78 10.69 20.69 -32.40
N THR A 79 10.84 21.18 -31.17
CA THR A 79 11.70 22.34 -30.87
C THR A 79 13.19 21.98 -30.75
N SER A 80 13.53 20.89 -30.04
CA SER A 80 14.91 20.46 -29.82
C SER A 80 15.02 18.92 -29.75
N PRO A 81 15.35 18.26 -30.88
CA PRO A 81 15.53 16.81 -30.93
C PRO A 81 16.61 16.29 -29.98
N GLN A 82 17.63 17.10 -29.69
CA GLN A 82 18.71 16.73 -28.77
C GLN A 82 18.22 16.60 -27.32
N LEU A 83 17.44 17.59 -26.84
CA LEU A 83 16.86 17.55 -25.49
C LEU A 83 15.83 16.43 -25.35
N TYR A 84 15.02 16.20 -26.40
CA TYR A 84 14.11 15.06 -26.44
C TYR A 84 14.84 13.72 -26.28
N ALA A 85 15.95 13.53 -26.99
CA ALA A 85 16.76 12.32 -26.90
C ALA A 85 17.39 12.13 -25.50
N LEU A 86 17.72 13.22 -24.80
CA LEU A 86 18.21 13.18 -23.42
C LEU A 86 17.09 12.84 -22.42
N ALA A 87 15.92 13.44 -22.58
CA ALA A 87 14.76 13.24 -21.70
C ALA A 87 14.16 11.84 -21.83
N ASN A 88 14.13 11.26 -23.04
CA ASN A 88 13.58 9.93 -23.31
C ASN A 88 14.55 8.78 -22.94
N LYS A 89 15.64 9.05 -22.21
CA LYS A 89 16.57 8.00 -21.77
C LYS A 89 15.93 7.12 -20.69
N PRO A 90 16.05 5.79 -20.77
CA PRO A 90 15.43 4.89 -19.81
C PRO A 90 16.11 4.97 -18.44
N GLU A 91 15.34 5.29 -17.40
CA GLU A 91 15.81 5.44 -16.02
C GLU A 91 15.89 4.09 -15.26
N LYS A 92 16.61 3.09 -15.81
CA LYS A 92 16.60 1.69 -15.30
C LYS A 92 16.99 1.50 -13.83
N LYS A 93 17.73 2.43 -13.22
CA LYS A 93 18.23 2.33 -11.83
C LYS A 93 17.69 3.42 -10.91
N LYS A 94 16.67 4.18 -11.33
CA LYS A 94 16.10 5.24 -10.49
C LYS A 94 15.31 4.61 -9.35
N LYS A 95 15.69 4.95 -8.13
CA LYS A 95 15.00 4.56 -6.90
C LYS A 95 14.39 5.79 -6.27
N PHE A 96 13.28 5.62 -5.57
CA PHE A 96 12.81 6.67 -4.68
C PHE A 96 13.85 6.94 -3.58
N PRO A 97 14.08 8.19 -3.20
CA PRO A 97 15.00 8.53 -2.12
C PRO A 97 14.46 8.00 -0.79
N LEU A 98 15.35 7.54 0.10
CA LEU A 98 14.97 7.00 1.41
C LEU A 98 14.30 8.06 2.31
N ASP A 99 14.63 9.34 2.08
CA ASP A 99 14.06 10.46 2.82
C ASP A 99 12.57 10.68 2.51
N MET A 100 12.06 10.16 1.39
CA MET A 100 10.64 10.19 1.05
C MET A 100 9.89 9.10 1.83
N ARG A 101 9.51 9.44 3.07
CA ARG A 101 8.83 8.52 4.00
C ARG A 101 7.34 8.38 3.68
N MET A 102 6.76 7.26 4.10
CA MET A 102 5.31 7.08 4.10
C MET A 102 4.66 8.01 5.14
N PRO A 103 3.51 8.61 4.83
CA PRO A 103 2.77 9.41 5.80
C PRO A 103 2.40 8.60 7.05
N THR A 104 2.56 9.21 8.22
CA THR A 104 2.19 8.63 9.53
C THR A 104 0.94 9.30 10.08
N ASP A 105 0.19 8.60 10.95
CA ASP A 105 -1.04 9.14 11.56
C ASP A 105 -0.77 10.39 12.41
N TYR A 106 0.37 10.41 13.11
CA TYR A 106 0.82 11.55 13.91
C TYR A 106 2.19 12.03 13.39
N PRO A 107 2.44 13.36 13.40
CA PRO A 107 3.72 13.88 12.96
C PRO A 107 4.83 13.54 13.96
N PRO A 108 6.09 13.44 13.51
CA PRO A 108 7.24 13.30 14.40
C PRO A 108 7.49 14.62 15.17
N THR A 109 8.26 14.54 16.27
CA THR A 109 8.64 15.71 17.10
C THR A 109 9.25 16.85 16.28
N LYS A 110 10.02 16.52 15.23
CA LYS A 110 10.51 17.47 14.23
C LYS A 110 9.89 17.10 12.87
N PRO A 111 8.81 17.78 12.43
CA PRO A 111 8.13 17.46 11.17
C PRO A 111 9.01 17.64 9.94
N TRP A 112 9.95 18.58 9.99
CA TRP A 112 10.85 18.91 8.88
C TRP A 112 12.28 19.10 9.36
N VAL A 113 13.23 18.67 8.53
CA VAL A 113 14.68 18.85 8.78
C VAL A 113 15.17 19.94 7.83
N TYR A 114 15.51 21.11 8.38
CA TYR A 114 15.98 22.25 7.59
C TYR A 114 17.45 22.12 7.17
N ASN A 115 18.28 21.49 8.00
CA ASN A 115 19.72 21.31 7.78
C ASN A 115 20.01 19.96 7.11
N TYR A 116 19.47 19.74 5.91
CA TYR A 116 19.69 18.50 5.16
C TYR A 116 21.11 18.42 4.60
N GLU A 117 21.81 17.34 4.93
CA GLU A 117 23.07 16.96 4.30
C GLU A 117 22.90 15.58 3.64
N PRO A 118 23.23 15.42 2.35
CA PRO A 118 23.09 14.13 1.68
C PRO A 118 24.04 13.12 2.33
N SER A 119 23.51 11.96 2.72
CA SER A 119 24.33 10.91 3.32
C SER A 119 25.47 10.53 2.38
N GLN A 120 26.73 10.67 2.83
CA GLN A 120 27.87 10.27 2.02
C GLN A 120 27.78 8.77 1.73
N LYS A 121 27.74 8.41 0.44
CA LYS A 121 27.76 7.00 0.02
C LYS A 121 29.06 6.39 0.54
N ARG A 122 28.96 5.49 1.53
CA ARG A 122 30.09 4.64 1.93
C ARG A 122 30.57 3.90 0.68
N LYS A 123 31.85 4.09 0.34
CA LYS A 123 32.52 3.46 -0.80
C LYS A 123 32.51 1.95 -0.67
#